data_AF-A0A5C6U3N4-F1
#
_entry.id   AF-A0A5C6U3N4-F1
#
_cell.length_a   1.000
_cell.length_b   1.000
_cell.length_c   1.000
_cell.angle_alpha   90.00
_cell.angle_beta   90.00
_cell.angle_gamma   90.00
#
_symmetry.space_group_name_H-M   'P 1'
#
loop_
_entity.id
_entity.type
_entity.pdbx_description
1 polymer ?
#
loop_
_entity_poly.entity_id
_entity_poly.type
_entity_poly.pdbx_seq_one_letter_code
_entity_poly.pdbx_strand_id
1 'polypeptide(L)'
;MRFLTFPLAAAALALAAPAAHATPAEYGEAMYRPATERGCLACHALQPGAKRADGLPPIAPAWVDIAKRYRDDPQAYERLTRAVMSGTSPESRHWAGKVSEANMPPNAGVVTQREARALVNWILVLVP
;
A
#
# COMPACT_ATOMS: atom_id res chain seq x y z
N MET A 1 -50.30 -55.15 12.09
CA MET A 1 -48.89 -54.91 12.50
C MET A 1 -48.30 -53.91 11.50
N ARG A 2 -48.08 -52.64 11.90
CA ARG A 2 -46.77 -52.11 12.34
C ARG A 2 -45.76 -52.17 11.17
N PHE A 3 -45.17 -51.09 10.66
CA PHE A 3 -44.60 -49.94 11.34
C PHE A 3 -44.57 -48.68 10.44
N LEU A 4 -44.84 -47.53 11.07
CA LEU A 4 -44.48 -46.21 10.56
C LEU A 4 -42.96 -46.05 10.54
N THR A 5 -42.39 -45.61 9.42
CA THR A 5 -41.03 -45.07 9.37
C THR A 5 -41.11 -43.63 8.85
N PHE A 6 -41.09 -42.69 9.78
CA PHE A 6 -40.90 -41.27 9.50
C PHE A 6 -39.48 -41.05 8.93
N PRO A 7 -39.31 -40.33 7.80
CA PRO A 7 -37.98 -39.92 7.39
C PRO A 7 -37.50 -38.81 8.35
N LEU A 8 -36.36 -39.04 9.01
CA LEU A 8 -35.63 -37.99 9.72
C LEU A 8 -35.22 -36.93 8.71
N ALA A 9 -35.90 -35.77 8.71
CA ALA A 9 -35.41 -34.57 8.06
C ALA A 9 -34.24 -34.02 8.89
N ALA A 10 -33.02 -34.32 8.48
CA ALA A 10 -31.82 -33.65 9.01
C ALA A 10 -31.78 -32.22 8.44
N ALA A 11 -32.25 -31.24 9.22
CA ALA A 11 -32.06 -29.82 8.91
C ALA A 11 -30.57 -29.47 9.09
N ALA A 12 -29.82 -29.44 7.99
CA ALA A 12 -28.47 -28.91 7.97
C ALA A 12 -28.51 -27.40 8.17
N LEU A 13 -28.20 -26.93 9.38
CA LEU A 13 -27.94 -25.54 9.68
C LEU A 13 -26.64 -25.15 8.98
N ALA A 14 -26.72 -24.55 7.79
CA ALA A 14 -25.56 -23.95 7.15
C ALA A 14 -25.11 -22.74 7.98
N LEU A 15 -24.02 -22.89 8.75
CA LEU A 15 -23.32 -21.75 9.32
C LEU A 15 -22.78 -20.89 8.16
N ALA A 16 -23.48 -19.82 7.83
CA ALA A 16 -22.92 -18.74 7.04
C ALA A 16 -21.85 -18.05 7.91
N ALA A 17 -20.61 -18.54 7.85
CA ALA A 17 -19.49 -17.80 8.41
C ALA A 17 -19.35 -16.48 7.63
N PRO A 18 -19.37 -15.31 8.30
CA PRO A 18 -19.13 -14.06 7.62
C PRO A 18 -17.71 -14.09 7.04
N ALA A 19 -17.57 -13.73 5.77
CA ALA A 19 -16.26 -13.48 5.18
C ALA A 19 -15.62 -12.31 5.95
N ALA A 20 -14.60 -12.62 6.75
CA ALA A 20 -13.83 -11.59 7.43
C ALA A 20 -13.03 -10.82 6.38
N HIS A 21 -13.47 -9.60 6.06
CA HIS A 21 -12.70 -8.65 5.28
C HIS A 21 -11.93 -7.74 6.23
N ALA A 22 -10.64 -7.54 5.95
CA ALA A 22 -9.83 -6.59 6.71
C ALA A 22 -10.42 -5.18 6.59
N THR A 23 -10.52 -4.48 7.71
CA THR A 23 -10.85 -3.06 7.73
C THR A 23 -9.73 -2.24 7.07
N PRO A 24 -10.00 -1.03 6.57
CA PRO A 24 -8.96 -0.15 6.04
C PRO A 24 -7.80 0.11 7.02
N ALA A 25 -8.11 0.16 8.33
CA ALA A 25 -7.09 0.33 9.37
C ALA A 25 -6.19 -0.90 9.51
N GLU A 26 -6.77 -2.11 9.54
CA GLU A 26 -6.01 -3.37 9.61
C GLU A 26 -5.17 -3.58 8.34
N TYR A 27 -5.72 -3.26 7.17
CA TYR A 27 -4.97 -3.29 5.92
C TYR A 27 -3.82 -2.28 5.93
N GLY A 28 -4.06 -1.06 6.45
CA GLY A 28 -3.04 -0.04 6.59
C GLY A 28 -1.88 -0.48 7.49
N GLU A 29 -2.17 -1.05 8.65
CA GLU A 29 -1.14 -1.60 9.56
C GLU A 29 -0.36 -2.75 8.90
N ALA A 30 -1.07 -3.65 8.21
CA ALA A 30 -0.47 -4.76 7.49
C ALA A 30 0.49 -4.31 6.37
N MET A 31 0.33 -3.09 5.85
CA MET A 31 1.21 -2.49 4.83
C MET A 31 2.30 -1.59 5.44
N TYR A 32 2.00 -0.88 6.53
CA TYR A 32 2.96 0.00 7.20
C TYR A 32 4.16 -0.79 7.77
N ARG A 33 3.91 -1.93 8.42
CA ARG A 33 4.96 -2.79 8.98
C ARG A 33 5.98 -3.27 7.92
N PRO A 34 5.59 -3.98 6.84
CA PRO A 34 6.57 -4.43 5.86
C PRO A 34 7.25 -3.25 5.17
N ALA A 35 6.58 -2.12 4.93
CA ALA A 35 7.26 -0.95 4.38
C ALA A 35 8.33 -0.37 5.32
N THR A 36 8.15 -0.51 6.63
CA THR A 36 9.17 -0.20 7.64
C THR A 36 10.33 -1.19 7.56
N GLU A 37 10.04 -2.49 7.59
CA GLU A 37 11.05 -3.57 7.58
C GLU A 37 11.89 -3.59 6.29
N ARG A 38 11.30 -3.19 5.16
CA ARG A 38 11.98 -3.07 3.86
C ARG A 38 12.70 -1.73 3.67
N GLY A 39 12.67 -0.84 4.68
CA GLY A 39 13.41 0.42 4.68
C GLY A 39 12.75 1.57 3.90
N CYS A 40 11.52 1.42 3.39
CA CYS A 40 10.84 2.47 2.64
C CYS A 40 10.65 3.75 3.47
N LEU A 41 10.39 3.58 4.77
CA LEU A 41 10.21 4.69 5.71
C LEU A 41 11.51 5.38 6.16
N ALA A 42 12.68 4.91 5.70
CA ALA A 42 13.93 5.64 5.91
C ALA A 42 13.97 6.95 5.11
N CYS A 43 13.28 6.99 3.96
CA CYS A 43 13.24 8.15 3.07
C CYS A 43 11.84 8.75 2.95
N HIS A 44 10.79 7.94 3.05
CA HIS A 44 9.40 8.38 2.94
C HIS A 44 8.74 8.55 4.31
N ALA A 45 7.78 9.46 4.38
CA ALA A 45 6.82 9.56 5.47
C ALA A 45 5.41 9.24 4.96
N LEU A 46 4.53 8.80 5.85
CA LEU A 46 3.12 8.60 5.51
C LEU A 46 2.44 9.96 5.23
N GLN A 47 2.60 10.89 6.17
CA GLN A 47 2.04 12.24 6.12
C GLN A 47 3.11 13.27 5.72
N PRO A 48 2.70 14.39 5.10
CA PRO A 48 3.60 15.53 4.90
C PRO A 48 4.11 16.02 6.25
N GLY A 49 5.40 16.33 6.33
CA GLY A 49 6.06 16.72 7.57
C GLY A 49 6.83 18.03 7.43
N ALA A 50 7.24 18.55 8.59
CA ALA A 50 8.19 19.65 8.65
C ALA A 50 9.55 19.24 8.06
N LYS A 51 10.42 20.23 7.86
CA LYS A 51 11.82 20.01 7.48
C LYS A 51 12.47 18.98 8.39
N ARG A 52 13.44 18.25 7.84
CA ARG A 52 14.33 17.38 8.60
C ARG A 52 15.02 18.16 9.72
N ALA A 53 15.60 17.45 10.69
CA ALA A 53 16.32 18.07 11.81
C ALA A 53 17.49 18.97 11.36
N ASP A 54 18.05 18.71 10.18
CA ASP A 54 19.10 19.53 9.55
C ASP A 54 18.56 20.77 8.79
N GLY A 55 17.26 21.01 8.81
CA GLY A 55 16.61 22.14 8.13
C GLY A 55 16.40 21.95 6.62
N LEU A 56 16.77 20.80 6.06
CA LEU A 56 16.53 20.46 4.65
C LEU A 56 15.10 19.95 4.43
N PRO A 57 14.58 20.01 3.18
CA PRO A 57 13.34 19.34 2.83
C PRO A 57 13.37 17.83 3.16
N PRO A 58 12.19 17.16 3.27
CA PRO A 58 12.12 15.70 3.39
C PRO A 58 12.96 15.00 2.31
N ILE A 59 13.49 13.81 2.61
CA ILE A 59 14.32 13.06 1.64
C ILE A 59 13.49 12.73 0.40
N ALA A 60 12.32 12.15 0.59
CA ALA A 60 11.40 11.72 -0.46
C ALA A 60 9.98 12.24 -0.17
N PRO A 61 9.06 12.25 -1.16
CA PRO A 61 7.72 12.78 -0.94
C PRO A 61 6.92 11.92 0.03
N ALA A 62 6.03 12.55 0.80
CA ALA A 62 5.11 11.80 1.63
C ALA A 62 4.15 10.95 0.77
N TRP A 63 3.75 9.78 1.26
CA TRP A 63 2.85 8.89 0.51
C TRP A 63 1.49 9.53 0.25
N VAL A 64 0.96 10.32 1.20
CA VAL A 64 -0.27 11.09 0.97
C VAL A 64 -0.10 12.11 -0.18
N ASP A 65 1.08 12.71 -0.35
CA ASP A 65 1.33 13.63 -1.47
C ASP A 65 1.46 12.89 -2.80
N ILE A 66 2.04 11.69 -2.79
CA ILE A 66 2.05 10.79 -3.95
C ILE A 66 0.61 10.41 -4.32
N ALA A 67 -0.20 9.99 -3.35
CA ALA A 67 -1.59 9.60 -3.55
C ALA A 67 -2.42 10.74 -4.17
N LYS A 68 -2.31 11.96 -3.62
CA LYS A 68 -2.97 13.16 -4.16
C LYS A 68 -2.57 13.44 -5.60
N ARG A 69 -1.27 13.34 -5.89
CA ARG A 69 -0.72 13.64 -7.22
C ARG A 69 -1.22 12.69 -8.29
N TYR A 70 -1.31 11.40 -7.96
CA TYR A 70 -1.59 10.33 -8.92
C TYR A 70 -3.05 9.86 -8.91
N ARG A 71 -3.91 10.48 -8.08
CA ARG A 71 -5.33 10.12 -7.91
C ARG A 71 -6.08 9.92 -9.23
N ASP A 72 -5.92 10.86 -10.15
CA ASP A 72 -6.67 10.89 -11.41
C ASP A 72 -5.86 10.31 -12.59
N ASP A 73 -4.70 9.70 -12.33
CA ASP A 73 -3.87 9.06 -13.35
C ASP A 73 -4.24 7.57 -13.46
N PRO A 74 -4.92 7.12 -14.54
CA PRO A 74 -5.29 5.72 -14.71
C PRO A 74 -4.08 4.80 -14.87
N GLN A 75 -2.88 5.34 -15.11
CA GLN A 75 -1.63 4.61 -15.21
C GLN A 75 -0.81 4.65 -13.91
N ALA A 76 -1.31 5.28 -12.84
CA ALA A 76 -0.60 5.48 -11.59
C ALA A 76 -0.06 4.17 -11.01
N TYR A 77 -0.91 3.15 -10.92
CA TYR A 77 -0.55 1.85 -10.35
C TYR A 77 0.68 1.23 -11.02
N GLU A 78 0.65 1.15 -12.35
CA GLU A 78 1.74 0.57 -13.14
C GLU A 78 3.00 1.45 -13.14
N ARG A 79 2.83 2.78 -13.22
CA ARG A 79 3.94 3.74 -13.18
C ARG A 79 4.67 3.69 -11.84
N LEU A 80 3.94 3.73 -10.74
CA LEU A 80 4.50 3.71 -9.39
C LEU A 80 5.08 2.33 -9.04
N THR A 81 4.44 1.23 -9.48
CA THR A 81 5.03 -0.11 -9.32
C THR A 81 6.36 -0.21 -10.03
N ARG A 82 6.47 0.28 -11.28
CA ARG A 82 7.76 0.35 -11.98
C ARG A 82 8.76 1.20 -11.24
N ALA A 83 8.37 2.40 -10.78
CA ALA A 83 9.25 3.27 -10.01
C ALA A 83 9.81 2.58 -8.75
N VAL A 84 8.99 1.86 -7.99
CA VAL A 84 9.46 1.08 -6.83
C VAL A 84 10.48 0.02 -7.26
N MET A 85 10.21 -0.72 -8.34
CA MET A 85 11.08 -1.81 -8.77
C MET A 85 12.39 -1.34 -9.40
N SER A 86 12.33 -0.34 -10.29
CA SER A 86 13.45 0.12 -11.11
C SER A 86 14.12 1.39 -10.59
N GLY A 87 13.58 2.01 -9.54
CA GLY A 87 14.00 3.32 -9.08
C GLY A 87 13.38 4.47 -9.89
N THR A 88 13.64 5.69 -9.45
CA THR A 88 13.30 6.94 -10.13
C THR A 88 14.58 7.69 -10.49
N SER A 89 14.52 8.56 -11.48
CA SER A 89 15.69 9.37 -11.87
C SER A 89 15.55 10.83 -11.37
N PRO A 90 16.67 11.57 -11.23
CA PRO A 90 16.68 12.97 -10.78
C PRO A 90 15.78 13.91 -11.63
N GLU A 91 15.49 13.52 -12.87
CA GLU A 91 14.61 14.23 -13.80
C GLU A 91 13.12 14.13 -13.41
N SER A 92 12.80 13.61 -12.22
CA SER A 92 11.50 13.75 -11.58
C SER A 92 11.26 15.22 -11.19
N ARG A 93 11.16 16.09 -12.21
CA ARG A 93 11.06 17.56 -12.14
C ARG A 93 9.97 18.05 -11.21
N HIS A 94 9.00 17.19 -10.96
CA HIS A 94 7.80 17.54 -10.27
C HIS A 94 7.86 17.40 -8.74
N TRP A 95 8.93 16.80 -8.22
CA TRP A 95 9.31 16.84 -6.81
C TRP A 95 10.51 17.76 -6.56
N ALA A 96 11.12 18.32 -7.62
CA ALA A 96 12.26 19.23 -7.51
C ALA A 96 11.95 20.41 -6.57
N GLY A 97 12.85 20.69 -5.64
CA GLY A 97 12.71 21.72 -4.63
C GLY A 97 11.72 21.41 -3.50
N LYS A 98 10.95 20.31 -3.58
CA LYS A 98 10.06 19.84 -2.51
C LYS A 98 10.69 18.76 -1.64
N VAL A 99 11.66 18.04 -2.19
CA VAL A 99 12.39 16.95 -1.54
C VAL A 99 13.88 17.12 -1.78
N SER A 100 14.69 16.56 -0.89
CA SER A 100 16.15 16.64 -0.96
C SER A 100 16.73 15.62 -1.94
N GLU A 101 16.08 14.47 -2.14
CA GLU A 101 16.52 13.41 -3.05
C GLU A 101 15.37 12.91 -3.92
N ALA A 102 15.35 13.32 -5.19
CA ALA A 102 14.33 12.86 -6.15
C ALA A 102 14.68 11.50 -6.80
N ASN A 103 15.90 10.99 -6.55
CA ASN A 103 16.40 9.72 -7.05
C ASN A 103 16.16 8.61 -6.02
N MET A 104 15.17 7.76 -6.27
CA MET A 104 14.95 6.55 -5.50
C MET A 104 15.72 5.40 -6.16
N PRO A 105 16.61 4.68 -5.45
CA PRO A 105 17.30 3.54 -6.03
C PRO A 105 16.35 2.38 -6.39
N PRO A 106 16.74 1.47 -7.30
CA PRO A 106 15.98 0.26 -7.57
C PRO A 106 15.81 -0.61 -6.31
N ASN A 107 14.59 -1.04 -6.01
CA ASN A 107 14.30 -1.82 -4.79
C ASN A 107 14.12 -3.32 -5.05
N ALA A 108 14.37 -3.80 -6.28
CA ALA A 108 14.19 -5.22 -6.65
C ALA A 108 15.05 -6.20 -5.82
N GLY A 109 16.09 -5.71 -5.13
CA GLY A 109 16.89 -6.52 -4.19
C GLY A 109 16.28 -6.67 -2.79
N VAL A 110 15.27 -5.88 -2.43
CA VAL A 110 14.63 -5.89 -1.09
C VAL A 110 13.13 -6.13 -1.13
N VAL A 111 12.46 -5.92 -2.27
CA VAL A 111 11.03 -6.21 -2.45
C VAL A 111 10.76 -7.00 -3.74
N THR A 112 9.77 -7.89 -3.70
CA THR A 112 9.22 -8.55 -4.88
C THR A 112 8.23 -7.63 -5.61
N GLN A 113 7.97 -7.91 -6.89
CA GLN A 113 6.95 -7.17 -7.66
C GLN A 113 5.56 -7.26 -7.01
N ARG A 114 5.23 -8.39 -6.36
CA ARG A 114 3.96 -8.56 -5.66
C ARG A 114 3.86 -7.65 -4.43
N GLU A 115 4.93 -7.56 -3.64
CA GLU A 115 4.97 -6.66 -2.47
C GLU A 115 4.92 -5.19 -2.92
N ALA A 116 5.66 -4.82 -3.97
CA ALA A 116 5.62 -3.48 -4.54
C ALA A 116 4.21 -3.08 -5.00
N ARG A 117 3.52 -3.99 -5.70
CA ARG A 117 2.12 -3.82 -6.12
C ARG A 117 1.17 -3.60 -4.94
N ALA A 118 1.31 -4.38 -3.88
CA ALA A 118 0.49 -4.24 -2.68
C ALA A 118 0.73 -2.89 -1.99
N LEU A 119 1.99 -2.49 -1.83
CA LEU A 119 2.38 -1.20 -1.27
C LEU A 119 1.83 -0.02 -2.10
N VAL A 120 1.99 -0.07 -3.42
CA VAL A 120 1.50 0.98 -4.32
C VAL A 120 -0.02 1.09 -4.27
N ASN A 121 -0.73 -0.04 -4.26
CA ASN A 121 -2.19 -0.03 -4.11
C ASN A 121 -2.61 0.67 -2.82
N TRP A 122 -1.96 0.34 -1.70
CA TRP A 122 -2.24 0.98 -0.43
C TRP A 122 -1.95 2.48 -0.45
N ILE A 123 -0.81 2.91 -1.03
CA ILE A 123 -0.48 4.34 -1.18
C ILE A 123 -1.58 5.08 -1.94
N LEU A 124 -2.06 4.52 -3.05
CA LEU A 124 -3.04 5.18 -3.92
C LEU A 124 -4.41 5.38 -3.26
N VAL A 125 -4.76 4.57 -2.25
CA VAL A 125 -6.04 4.68 -1.51
C VAL A 125 -5.91 5.45 -0.19
N LEU A 126 -4.76 6.04 0.12
CA LEU A 126 -4.56 6.87 1.32
C LEU A 126 -5.39 8.15 1.32
N VAL A 127 -5.91 8.54 0.15
CA VAL A 127 -6.78 9.69 -0.01
C VAL A 127 -8.05 9.28 -0.75
N PRO A 128 -9.22 9.83 -0.36
CA PRO A 128 -10.49 9.53 -1.02
C PRO A 128 -10.58 10.17 -2.41
#